data_AF-A0A380DPB8-F1
#
_entry.id   AF-A0A380DPB8-F1
#
_cell.length_a   1.000
_cell.length_b   1.000
_cell.length_c   1.000
_cell.angle_alpha   90.00
_cell.angle_beta   90.00
_cell.angle_gamma   90.00
#
_symmetry.space_group_name_H-M   'P 1'
#
loop_
_entity.id
_entity.type
_entity.pdbx_description
1 polymer ?
#
loop_
_entity_poly.entity_id
_entity_poly.type
_entity_poly.pdbx_seq_one_letter_code
_entity_poly.pdbx_strand_id
1 'polypeptide(L)'
;MELRCYCREQFDDILSIFNQHQPQLVLLDINLPTLNGFHWCQEIRKTSNVPIIFISSRIDNMDQIMAIQMGGDDFIEKPFNLSLTIAKIQALLRRTYDLSVANDSLTVKGCTLILDEAKVVYQEQSIQLSLTELQILKLLFQNEDKYVSRTALIEKCWESENFIDDNTLAVT
;
A
#
# COMPACT_ATOMS: atom_id res chain seq x y z
N MET A 1 -8.61 -8.32 5.43
CA MET A 1 -8.11 -8.22 4.05
C MET A 1 -7.95 -9.63 3.52
N GLU A 2 -8.77 -10.05 2.58
CA GLU A 2 -8.75 -11.41 2.03
C GLU A 2 -7.82 -11.42 0.81
N LEU A 3 -6.72 -12.18 0.87
CA LEU A 3 -5.73 -12.24 -0.21
C LEU A 3 -6.13 -13.34 -1.20
N ARG A 4 -6.24 -12.99 -2.48
CA ARG A 4 -6.41 -13.96 -3.58
C ARG A 4 -5.07 -14.19 -4.24
N CYS A 5 -4.66 -15.45 -4.38
CA CYS A 5 -3.42 -15.84 -5.03
C CYS A 5 -3.68 -16.43 -6.42
N TYR A 6 -2.78 -16.14 -7.36
CA TYR A 6 -2.74 -16.73 -8.68
C TYR A 6 -1.34 -17.32 -8.89
N CYS A 7 -1.26 -18.64 -9.05
CA CYS A 7 0.00 -19.37 -9.28
C CYS A 7 0.04 -19.95 -10.70
N ARG A 8 1.21 -19.96 -11.32
CA ARG A 8 1.44 -20.54 -12.64
C ARG A 8 2.75 -21.31 -12.69
N GLU A 9 2.73 -22.35 -13.52
CA GLU A 9 3.87 -23.25 -13.79
C GLU A 9 4.43 -23.06 -15.21
N GLN A 10 3.76 -22.28 -16.06
CA GLN A 10 4.22 -21.90 -17.39
C GLN A 10 4.66 -20.43 -17.39
N PHE A 11 5.85 -20.16 -17.91
CA PHE A 11 6.55 -18.87 -17.76
C PHE A 11 6.81 -18.15 -19.10
N ASP A 12 6.18 -18.62 -20.18
CA ASP A 12 6.41 -18.08 -21.53
C ASP A 12 5.76 -16.71 -21.74
N ASP A 13 4.75 -16.35 -20.93
CA ASP A 13 3.99 -15.10 -21.07
C ASP A 13 3.63 -14.44 -19.73
N ILE A 14 4.65 -14.17 -18.90
CA ILE A 14 4.46 -13.56 -17.57
C ILE A 14 3.85 -12.16 -17.65
N LEU A 15 4.25 -11.34 -18.64
CA LEU A 15 3.78 -9.96 -18.74
C LEU A 15 2.30 -9.85 -19.12
N SER A 16 1.81 -10.69 -20.04
CA SER A 16 0.38 -10.69 -20.40
C SER A 16 -0.49 -11.03 -19.18
N ILE A 17 -0.09 -12.04 -18.41
CA ILE A 17 -0.78 -12.46 -17.18
C ILE A 17 -0.73 -11.36 -16.12
N PHE A 18 0.44 -10.76 -15.93
CA PHE A 18 0.61 -9.62 -15.03
C PHE A 18 -0.36 -8.49 -15.38
N ASN A 19 -0.45 -8.12 -16.65
CA ASN A 19 -1.34 -7.08 -17.14
C ASN A 19 -2.82 -7.46 -17.03
N GLN A 20 -3.16 -8.74 -17.23
CA GLN A 20 -4.53 -9.24 -17.12
C GLN A 20 -5.05 -9.20 -15.67
N HIS A 21 -4.22 -9.60 -14.71
CA HIS A 21 -4.63 -9.75 -13.31
C HIS A 21 -4.36 -8.51 -12.45
N GLN A 22 -3.49 -7.59 -12.89
CA GLN A 22 -3.10 -6.38 -12.18
C GLN A 22 -2.82 -6.67 -10.68
N PRO A 23 -1.87 -7.56 -10.37
CA PRO A 23 -1.64 -7.99 -9.00
C PRO A 23 -1.18 -6.84 -8.12
N GLN A 24 -1.58 -6.86 -6.85
CA GLN A 24 -1.16 -5.88 -5.86
C GLN A 24 0.21 -6.23 -5.23
N LEU A 25 0.70 -7.45 -5.42
CA LEU A 25 2.02 -7.88 -4.98
C LEU A 25 2.45 -9.07 -5.82
N VAL A 26 3.73 -9.15 -6.14
CA VAL A 26 4.31 -10.26 -6.90
C VAL A 26 5.30 -11.00 -6.01
N LEU A 27 5.10 -12.32 -5.88
CA LEU A 27 6.11 -13.23 -5.35
C LEU A 27 6.85 -13.84 -6.54
N LEU A 28 8.15 -13.58 -6.65
CA LEU A 28 8.93 -13.93 -7.83
C LEU A 28 10.08 -14.88 -7.47
N ASP A 29 10.09 -16.07 -8.05
CA ASP A 29 11.24 -16.97 -7.90
C ASP A 29 12.43 -16.46 -8.72
N ILE A 30 13.64 -16.54 -8.18
CA ILE A 30 14.85 -16.20 -8.95
C ILE A 30 15.14 -17.27 -10.01
N ASN A 31 14.92 -18.55 -9.69
CA ASN A 31 15.27 -19.69 -10.53
C ASN A 31 14.15 -20.08 -11.50
N LEU A 32 13.46 -19.09 -12.08
CA LEU A 32 12.50 -19.36 -13.15
C LEU A 32 13.18 -20.00 -14.38
N PRO A 33 12.49 -20.94 -15.06
CA PRO A 33 13.00 -21.54 -16.28
C PRO A 33 12.99 -20.54 -17.45
N THR A 34 13.87 -20.75 -18.42
CA THR A 34 14.05 -19.92 -19.63
C THR A 34 14.63 -18.53 -19.36
N LEU A 35 13.92 -17.70 -18.61
CA LEU A 35 14.33 -16.36 -18.19
C LEU A 35 14.23 -16.27 -16.68
N ASN A 36 15.31 -15.83 -16.03
CA ASN A 36 15.38 -15.79 -14.58
C ASN A 36 14.45 -14.71 -13.97
N GLY A 37 14.20 -14.80 -12.66
CA GLY A 37 13.34 -13.84 -11.96
C GLY A 37 13.83 -12.39 -12.07
N PHE A 38 15.15 -12.16 -12.17
CA PHE A 38 15.69 -10.80 -12.32
C PHE A 38 15.25 -10.15 -13.62
N HIS A 39 15.27 -10.89 -14.73
CA HIS A 39 14.79 -10.42 -16.02
C HIS A 39 13.33 -9.98 -15.93
N TRP A 40 12.46 -10.84 -15.39
CA TRP A 40 11.03 -10.51 -15.27
C TRP A 40 10.75 -9.37 -14.29
N CYS A 41 11.53 -9.23 -13.23
CA CYS A 41 11.47 -8.07 -12.34
C CYS A 41 11.74 -6.78 -13.13
N GLN A 42 12.79 -6.74 -13.94
CA GLN A 42 13.10 -5.58 -14.78
C GLN A 42 11.99 -5.30 -15.79
N GLU A 43 11.46 -6.32 -16.47
CA GLU A 43 10.36 -6.13 -17.42
C GLU A 43 9.10 -5.57 -16.75
N ILE A 44 8.71 -6.10 -15.59
CA ILE A 44 7.57 -5.55 -14.82
C ILE A 44 7.85 -4.12 -14.38
N ARG A 45 9.08 -3.81 -13.93
CA ARG A 45 9.48 -2.47 -13.48
C ARG A 45 9.46 -1.42 -14.59
N LYS A 46 9.56 -1.79 -15.86
CA LYS A 46 9.39 -0.85 -16.98
C LYS A 46 7.99 -0.24 -17.02
N THR A 47 6.99 -0.94 -16.51
CA THR A 47 5.58 -0.54 -16.62
C THR A 47 4.84 -0.47 -15.28
N SER A 48 5.45 -0.92 -14.17
CA SER A 48 4.77 -1.00 -12.86
C SER A 48 5.71 -0.92 -11.66
N ASN A 49 5.24 -0.20 -10.63
CA ASN A 49 5.87 -0.10 -9.31
C ASN A 49 5.23 -1.05 -8.27
N VAL A 50 4.50 -2.08 -8.73
CA VAL A 50 3.94 -3.12 -7.85
C VAL A 50 5.01 -3.67 -6.89
N PRO A 51 4.72 -3.93 -5.61
CA PRO A 51 5.71 -4.50 -4.72
C PRO A 51 6.09 -5.92 -5.19
N ILE A 52 7.39 -6.19 -5.31
CA ILE A 52 7.95 -7.48 -5.72
C ILE A 52 8.80 -8.04 -4.57
N ILE A 53 8.46 -9.25 -4.10
CA ILE A 53 9.27 -10.01 -3.16
C ILE A 53 9.94 -11.15 -3.91
N PHE A 54 11.26 -11.21 -3.87
CA PHE A 54 11.99 -12.36 -4.39
C PHE A 54 11.92 -13.54 -3.43
N ILE A 55 11.73 -14.74 -3.97
CA ILE A 55 11.79 -15.99 -3.21
C ILE A 55 12.87 -16.88 -3.81
N SER A 56 13.85 -17.33 -3.03
CA SER A 56 14.96 -18.10 -3.58
C SER A 56 15.56 -19.10 -2.59
N SER A 57 16.06 -20.21 -3.13
CA SER A 57 16.93 -21.14 -2.38
C SER A 57 18.40 -20.70 -2.38
N ARG A 58 18.72 -19.60 -3.07
CA ARG A 58 20.06 -19.02 -3.03
C ARG A 58 20.17 -18.13 -1.80
N ILE A 59 21.18 -18.38 -0.99
CA ILE A 59 21.36 -17.77 0.34
C ILE A 59 22.55 -16.81 0.37
N ASP A 60 23.24 -16.64 -0.75
CA ASP A 60 24.43 -15.82 -0.80
C ASP A 60 24.06 -14.33 -0.71
N ASN A 61 24.81 -13.58 0.09
CA ASN A 61 24.57 -12.15 0.30
C ASN A 61 24.59 -11.38 -1.03
N MET A 62 25.38 -11.86 -2.00
CA MET A 62 25.45 -11.28 -3.34
C MET A 62 24.14 -11.39 -4.11
N ASP A 63 23.41 -12.51 -3.98
CA ASP A 63 22.12 -12.68 -4.65
C ASP A 63 21.04 -11.78 -4.01
N GLN A 64 21.09 -11.57 -2.69
CA GLN A 64 20.19 -10.64 -2.01
C GLN A 64 20.45 -9.19 -2.41
N ILE A 65 21.73 -8.80 -2.50
CA ILE A 65 22.13 -7.46 -2.98
C ILE A 65 21.65 -7.26 -4.42
N MET A 66 21.85 -8.26 -5.29
CA MET A 66 21.39 -8.19 -6.68
C MET A 66 19.87 -8.07 -6.76
N ALA A 67 19.11 -8.84 -5.97
CA ALA A 67 17.65 -8.76 -5.93
C ALA A 67 17.15 -7.34 -5.62
N ILE A 68 17.77 -6.67 -4.64
CA ILE A 68 17.43 -5.28 -4.28
C ILE A 68 17.81 -4.32 -5.42
N GLN A 69 19.00 -4.45 -5.99
CA GLN A 69 19.47 -3.59 -7.09
C GLN A 69 18.62 -3.73 -8.35
N MET A 70 18.04 -4.90 -8.61
CA MET A 70 17.16 -5.16 -9.75
C MET A 70 15.72 -4.71 -9.53
N GLY A 71 15.42 -4.07 -8.39
CA GLY A 71 14.13 -3.46 -8.09
C GLY A 71 13.21 -4.30 -7.21
N GLY A 72 13.73 -5.33 -6.54
CA GLY A 72 12.99 -6.06 -5.49
C GLY A 72 12.84 -5.23 -4.21
N ASP A 73 11.68 -5.36 -3.56
CA ASP A 73 11.35 -4.62 -2.35
C ASP A 73 11.62 -5.41 -1.06
N ASP A 74 11.60 -6.74 -1.14
CA ASP A 74 11.98 -7.65 -0.06
C ASP A 74 12.49 -8.97 -0.65
N PHE A 75 13.08 -9.80 0.20
CA PHE A 75 13.63 -11.11 -0.12
C PHE A 75 13.20 -12.14 0.92
N ILE A 76 12.86 -13.34 0.45
CA ILE A 76 12.49 -14.49 1.28
C ILE A 76 13.34 -15.70 0.86
N GLU A 77 14.09 -16.21 1.81
CA GLU A 77 14.90 -17.41 1.66
C GLU A 77 14.07 -18.69 1.82
N LYS A 78 14.33 -19.69 0.97
CA LYS A 78 13.79 -21.05 1.11
C LYS A 78 14.77 -21.93 1.91
N PRO A 79 14.28 -22.72 2.88
CA PRO A 79 12.89 -22.91 3.29
C PRO A 79 12.36 -21.75 4.16
N PHE A 80 11.13 -21.31 3.92
CA PHE A 80 10.53 -20.18 4.62
C PHE A 80 9.50 -20.59 5.67
N ASN A 81 9.40 -19.77 6.72
CA ASN A 81 8.30 -19.82 7.68
C ASN A 81 7.08 -19.08 7.10
N LEU A 82 5.93 -19.74 7.02
CA LEU A 82 4.72 -19.17 6.43
C LEU A 82 4.21 -17.95 7.21
N SER A 83 4.22 -18.00 8.55
CA SER A 83 3.78 -16.88 9.39
C SER A 83 4.67 -15.64 9.21
N LEU A 84 5.99 -15.84 9.11
CA LEU A 84 6.93 -14.76 8.82
C LEU A 84 6.72 -14.19 7.40
N THR A 85 6.49 -15.06 6.42
CA THR A 85 6.20 -14.68 5.03
C THR A 85 4.94 -13.81 4.95
N ILE A 86 3.87 -14.23 5.62
CA ILE A 86 2.62 -13.45 5.68
C ILE A 86 2.86 -12.10 6.36
N ALA A 87 3.62 -12.06 7.46
CA ALA A 87 3.95 -10.80 8.15
C ALA A 87 4.76 -9.85 7.25
N LYS A 88 5.73 -10.37 6.48
CA LYS A 88 6.49 -9.59 5.48
C LYS A 88 5.59 -9.05 4.37
N ILE A 89 4.72 -9.89 3.80
CA ILE A 89 3.75 -9.48 2.78
C ILE A 89 2.85 -8.37 3.33
N GLN A 90 2.30 -8.52 4.53
CA GLN A 90 1.46 -7.50 5.15
C GLN A 90 2.21 -6.20 5.43
N ALA A 91 3.46 -6.28 5.91
CA ALA A 91 4.30 -5.11 6.14
C ALA A 91 4.64 -4.38 4.83
N LEU A 92 4.94 -5.13 3.76
CA LEU A 92 5.23 -4.54 2.45
C LEU A 92 3.99 -3.94 1.82
N LEU A 93 2.84 -4.62 1.85
CA LEU A 93 1.57 -4.06 1.37
C LEU A 93 1.21 -2.80 2.15
N ARG A 94 1.38 -2.78 3.48
CA ARG A 94 1.24 -1.56 4.27
C ARG A 94 2.23 -0.48 3.84
N ARG A 95 3.50 -0.80 3.60
CA ARG A 95 4.46 0.22 3.17
C ARG A 95 4.12 0.77 1.79
N THR A 96 3.82 -0.08 0.83
CA THR A 96 3.56 0.33 -0.55
C THR A 96 2.22 1.01 -0.70
N TYR A 97 1.19 0.43 -0.07
CA TYR A 97 -0.17 0.91 -0.20
C TYR A 97 -0.60 1.81 0.92
N ASP A 98 -0.12 1.69 2.15
CA ASP A 98 -0.42 2.67 3.20
C ASP A 98 0.40 3.96 3.07
N LEU A 99 1.55 3.96 2.37
CA LEU A 99 2.16 5.22 1.87
C LEU A 99 1.42 5.78 0.66
N SER A 100 0.75 4.95 -0.15
CA SER A 100 -0.24 5.42 -1.13
C SER A 100 -1.65 5.61 -0.53
N VAL A 101 -1.80 5.33 0.78
CA VAL A 101 -2.87 5.77 1.67
C VAL A 101 -2.33 6.97 2.49
N ALA A 102 -1.45 7.77 1.88
CA ALA A 102 -1.89 9.14 1.62
C ALA A 102 -3.19 9.06 0.79
N ASN A 103 -4.28 8.68 1.47
CA ASN A 103 -5.64 8.91 1.01
C ASN A 103 -5.74 10.42 1.02
N ASP A 104 -5.27 11.07 -0.02
CA ASP A 104 -5.61 12.45 -0.26
C ASP A 104 -7.06 12.53 -0.71
N SER A 105 -7.77 11.40 -0.88
CA SER A 105 -9.23 11.41 -0.87
C SER A 105 -9.94 10.14 -0.39
N LEU A 106 -11.18 10.29 0.10
CA LEU A 106 -12.15 9.24 0.45
C LEU A 106 -13.42 9.46 -0.37
N THR A 107 -14.01 8.43 -0.99
CA THR A 107 -15.24 8.58 -1.80
C THR A 107 -16.39 7.74 -1.25
N VAL A 108 -17.55 8.36 -1.01
CA VAL A 108 -18.79 7.72 -0.55
C VAL A 108 -19.97 8.27 -1.35
N LYS A 109 -20.75 7.39 -2.00
CA LYS A 109 -22.00 7.74 -2.73
C LYS A 109 -21.85 8.94 -3.70
N GLY A 110 -20.71 9.02 -4.40
CA GLY A 110 -20.41 10.09 -5.36
C GLY A 110 -19.89 11.39 -4.72
N CYS A 111 -19.69 11.42 -3.41
CA CYS A 111 -19.04 12.50 -2.68
C CYS A 111 -17.59 12.13 -2.38
N THR A 112 -16.64 13.00 -2.73
CA THR A 112 -15.19 12.76 -2.59
C THR A 112 -14.60 13.75 -1.61
N LEU A 113 -14.19 13.30 -0.43
CA LEU A 113 -13.48 14.08 0.57
C LEU A 113 -11.99 14.05 0.25
N ILE A 114 -11.39 15.19 -0.09
CA ILE A 114 -9.98 15.35 -0.41
C ILE A 114 -9.24 15.86 0.85
N LEU A 115 -8.37 15.03 1.43
CA LEU A 115 -7.82 15.19 2.77
C LEU A 115 -6.63 16.17 2.85
N ASP A 116 -5.80 16.25 1.82
CA ASP A 116 -4.67 17.17 1.69
C ASP A 116 -5.13 18.61 1.44
N GLU A 117 -6.15 18.78 0.61
CA GLU A 117 -6.71 20.09 0.28
C GLU A 117 -7.82 20.53 1.23
N ALA A 118 -8.13 19.71 2.25
CA ALA A 118 -9.23 19.91 3.19
C ALA A 118 -10.55 20.29 2.50
N LYS A 119 -10.91 19.61 1.41
CA LYS A 119 -12.10 19.94 0.60
C LYS A 119 -12.97 18.73 0.37
N VAL A 120 -14.25 18.93 0.08
CA VAL A 120 -15.16 17.87 -0.35
C VAL A 120 -15.76 18.22 -1.71
N VAL A 121 -15.89 17.23 -2.59
CA VAL A 121 -16.38 17.37 -3.96
C VAL A 121 -17.63 16.53 -4.18
N TYR A 122 -18.69 17.13 -4.68
CA TYR A 122 -19.92 16.46 -5.06
C TYR A 122 -20.50 17.09 -6.32
N GLN A 123 -20.77 16.29 -7.36
CA GLN A 123 -21.40 16.74 -8.62
C GLN A 123 -20.78 18.03 -9.18
N GLU A 124 -19.46 18.02 -9.38
CA GLU A 124 -18.63 19.14 -9.88
C GLU A 124 -18.50 20.36 -8.97
N GLN A 125 -19.13 20.36 -7.80
CA GLN A 125 -18.97 21.41 -6.79
C GLN A 125 -17.95 21.01 -5.74
N SER A 126 -17.06 21.93 -5.36
CA SER A 126 -16.09 21.74 -4.28
C SER A 126 -16.34 22.72 -3.14
N ILE A 127 -16.31 22.22 -1.90
CA ILE A 127 -16.44 23.01 -0.67
C ILE A 127 -15.18 22.83 0.16
N GLN A 128 -14.58 23.94 0.59
CA GLN A 128 -13.46 23.96 1.54
C GLN A 128 -13.97 23.73 2.96
N LEU A 129 -13.20 22.97 3.75
CA LEU A 129 -13.56 22.52 5.09
C LEU A 129 -12.62 23.14 6.12
N SER A 130 -13.17 23.47 7.28
CA SER A 130 -12.37 23.67 8.49
C SER A 130 -11.76 22.36 8.98
N LEU A 131 -10.76 22.45 9.86
CA LEU A 131 -10.10 21.28 10.45
C LEU A 131 -11.09 20.32 11.15
N THR A 132 -12.05 20.87 11.90
CA THR A 132 -13.05 20.07 12.61
C THR A 132 -14.02 19.39 11.64
N GLU A 133 -14.46 20.10 10.58
CA GLU A 133 -15.33 19.53 9.54
C GLU A 133 -14.63 18.40 8.77
N LEU A 134 -13.34 18.59 8.45
CA LEU A 134 -12.50 17.57 7.84
C LEU A 134 -12.42 16.30 8.70
N GLN A 135 -12.22 16.44 10.02
CA GLN A 135 -12.13 15.31 10.94
C GLN A 135 -13.45 14.55 11.07
N ILE A 136 -14.56 15.29 11.21
CA ILE A 136 -15.90 14.72 11.27
C ILE A 136 -16.19 13.94 9.98
N LEU A 137 -15.98 14.57 8.81
CA LEU A 137 -16.23 13.94 7.52
C LEU A 137 -15.31 12.74 7.29
N LYS A 138 -14.03 12.84 7.66
CA LYS A 138 -13.10 11.70 7.59
C LYS A 138 -13.61 10.51 8.38
N LEU A 139 -14.07 10.73 9.62
CA LEU A 139 -14.59 9.65 10.47
C LEU A 139 -15.87 9.04 9.90
N LEU A 140 -16.77 9.86 9.35
CA LEU A 140 -18.01 9.39 8.72
C LEU A 140 -17.73 8.61 7.43
N PHE A 141 -16.82 9.09 6.58
CA PHE A 141 -16.44 8.43 5.33
C PHE A 141 -15.74 7.09 5.59
N GLN A 142 -14.93 6.98 6.65
CA GLN A 142 -14.31 5.73 7.07
C GLN A 142 -15.32 4.71 7.64
N ASN A 143 -16.48 5.17 8.09
CA ASN A 143 -17.54 4.35 8.69
C ASN A 143 -18.80 4.34 7.82
N GLU A 144 -18.63 4.21 6.50
CA GLU A 144 -19.75 4.13 5.55
C GLU A 144 -20.79 3.10 6.02
N ASP A 145 -22.06 3.54 6.02
CA ASP A 145 -23.24 2.77 6.44
C ASP A 145 -23.23 2.25 7.89
N LYS A 146 -22.35 2.79 8.77
CA LYS A 146 -22.33 2.51 10.20
C LYS A 146 -22.70 3.74 11.02
N TYR A 147 -23.39 3.50 12.13
CA TYR A 147 -23.65 4.56 13.12
C TYR A 147 -22.36 4.98 13.81
N VAL A 148 -22.01 6.26 13.70
CA VAL A 148 -20.92 6.88 14.46
C VAL A 148 -21.52 7.63 15.64
N SER A 149 -21.12 7.26 16.86
CA SER A 149 -21.66 7.88 18.08
C SER A 149 -21.13 9.30 18.26
N ARG A 150 -21.91 10.14 18.96
CA ARG A 150 -21.48 11.49 19.34
C ARG A 150 -20.17 11.47 20.13
N THR A 151 -20.02 10.50 21.04
CA THR A 151 -18.80 10.34 21.85
C THR A 151 -17.59 10.05 20.96
N ALA A 152 -17.73 9.17 19.96
CA ALA A 152 -16.65 8.85 19.03
C ALA A 152 -16.23 10.06 18.17
N LEU A 153 -17.20 10.89 17.74
CA LEU A 153 -16.90 12.14 17.03
C LEU A 153 -16.13 13.13 17.91
N ILE A 154 -16.56 13.29 19.17
CA ILE A 154 -15.90 14.18 20.13
C ILE A 154 -14.48 13.68 20.41
N GLU A 155 -14.30 12.41 20.78
CA GLU A 155 -12.98 11.83 21.03
C GLU A 155 -12.03 12.04 19.86
N LYS A 156 -12.51 11.84 18.61
CA LYS A 156 -11.68 12.03 17.42
C LYS A 156 -11.27 13.47 17.16
N CYS A 157 -12.16 14.44 17.41
CA CYS A 157 -11.84 15.86 17.25
C CYS A 157 -10.84 16.34 18.33
N TRP A 158 -10.93 15.78 19.54
CA TRP A 158 -10.06 16.12 20.67
C TRP A 158 -8.67 15.46 20.56
N GLU A 159 -8.57 14.22 20.06
CA GLU A 159 -7.29 13.54 19.80
C GLU A 159 -6.38 14.33 18.84
N SER A 160 -6.97 15.03 17.88
CA SER A 160 -6.24 15.86 16.91
C SER A 160 -5.82 17.23 17.45
N GLU A 161 -6.53 17.80 18.42
CA GLU A 161 -6.06 18.99 19.14
C GLU A 161 -4.87 18.65 20.03
N ASN A 162 -4.79 17.42 20.54
CA ASN A 162 -3.65 16.91 21.31
C ASN A 162 -2.42 16.55 20.46
N PHE A 163 -2.50 16.63 19.11
CA PHE A 163 -1.34 16.47 18.22
C PHE A 163 -0.61 17.80 17.94
N ILE A 164 -0.95 18.87 18.67
CA ILE A 164 -0.17 20.10 18.76
C ILE A 164 0.33 20.27 20.20
N ASP A 165 1.19 19.35 20.66
CA ASP A 165 2.25 19.73 21.59
C ASP A 165 3.43 18.76 21.47
N ASP A 166 4.23 18.94 20.41
CA ASP A 166 5.62 18.51 20.41
C ASP A 166 6.48 19.72 19.98
N ASN A 167 6.77 20.54 20.99
CA ASN A 167 7.61 21.74 21.00
C ASN A 167 7.01 23.02 20.37
N THR A 168 6.60 23.94 21.25
CA THR A 168 7.53 24.92 21.85
C THR A 168 8.96 24.89 21.27
N LEU A 169 9.15 25.23 19.98
CA LEU A 169 10.47 25.56 19.46
C LEU A 169 10.66 27.08 19.52
N ALA A 170 11.21 27.47 20.66
CA ALA A 170 12.16 28.55 20.90
C ALA A 170 12.13 29.78 19.98
N VAL A 171 11.76 30.90 20.60
CA VAL A 171 12.38 32.20 20.28
C VAL A 171 13.90 32.05 20.43
N THR A 172 14.62 32.33 19.34
CA THR A 172 15.96 32.94 19.37
C THR A 172 16.07 33.92 18.22
#